data_AF-Q8F0L3-F1
#
_entry.id   AF-Q8F0L3-F1
#
_cell.length_a   1.000
_cell.length_b   1.000
_cell.length_c   1.000
_cell.angle_alpha   90.00
_cell.angle_beta   90.00
_cell.angle_gamma   90.00
#
_symmetry.space_group_name_H-M   'P 1'
#
loop_
_entity.id
_entity.type
_entity.pdbx_description
1 polymer ?
#
loop_
_entity_poly.entity_id
_entity_poly.type
_entity_poly.pdbx_seq_one_letter_code
_entity_poly.pdbx_strand_id
1 'polypeptide(L)'
;MVLKKLVRILFVFLVGSTTTSLFSENQTSGEIQYREGILLLNNGPALFGEVGEFQGFYFIRNSKIGKKVSKDQVIDFVSEEYYNKIKYSSALKSAFRSLVFFNASADKQWRGFPQDNSPTDGRLEDFFTLWIKIGLLLLTAAAYADADERNHSLKNAYSGFNGKEKHAFQNSYTRYQILGGITIGFFTFTTIKAYVRFGKNDHYKDLQIQGRELRPFGETLDPRTSVWGTSNIQFAFTLYF
;
A
#
# COMPACT_ATOMS: atom_id res chain seq x y z
N MET A 1 -23.08 29.03 7.16
CA MET A 1 -22.60 28.39 8.41
C MET A 1 -22.31 26.88 8.25
N VAL A 2 -23.02 26.17 7.36
CA VAL A 2 -22.85 24.71 7.10
C VAL A 2 -21.52 24.36 6.40
N LEU A 3 -21.04 25.20 5.47
CA LEU A 3 -19.79 24.99 4.72
C LEU A 3 -18.53 25.00 5.62
N LYS A 4 -18.49 25.88 6.63
CA LYS A 4 -17.39 25.90 7.63
C LYS A 4 -17.37 24.63 8.48
N LYS A 5 -18.52 24.00 8.73
CA LYS A 5 -18.61 22.72 9.45
C LYS A 5 -18.14 21.55 8.58
N LEU A 6 -18.53 21.51 7.31
CA LEU A 6 -18.10 20.47 6.36
C LEU A 6 -16.60 20.51 6.06
N VAL A 7 -16.01 21.68 5.87
CA VAL A 7 -14.55 21.83 5.67
C VAL A 7 -13.77 21.41 6.93
N ARG A 8 -14.29 21.71 8.12
CA ARG A 8 -13.70 21.24 9.39
C ARG A 8 -13.76 19.71 9.52
N ILE A 9 -14.86 19.09 9.12
CA ILE A 9 -15.01 17.62 9.16
C ILE A 9 -14.05 16.95 8.17
N LEU A 10 -13.88 17.53 6.96
CA LEU A 10 -12.93 17.02 5.96
C LEU A 10 -11.48 17.12 6.47
N PHE A 11 -11.11 18.22 7.15
CA PHE A 11 -9.78 18.40 7.73
C PHE A 11 -9.52 17.45 8.91
N VAL A 12 -10.52 17.19 9.75
CA VAL A 12 -10.43 16.20 10.84
C VAL A 12 -10.28 14.78 10.27
N PHE A 13 -10.94 14.47 9.14
CA PHE A 13 -10.76 13.18 8.46
C PHE A 13 -9.39 13.05 7.77
N LEU A 14 -8.87 14.12 7.16
CA LEU A 14 -7.56 14.10 6.49
C LEU A 14 -6.39 13.94 7.48
N VAL A 15 -6.51 14.54 8.67
CA VAL A 15 -5.50 14.44 9.75
C VAL A 15 -5.64 13.12 10.54
N GLY A 16 -6.85 12.55 10.63
CA GLY A 16 -7.09 11.25 11.26
C GLY A 16 -6.43 10.07 10.52
N SER A 17 -6.18 10.19 9.21
CA SER A 17 -5.48 9.17 8.43
C SER A 17 -3.96 9.11 8.64
N THR A 18 -3.36 10.02 9.41
CA THR A 18 -1.90 10.06 9.64
C THR A 18 -1.45 9.59 11.02
N THR A 19 -2.35 9.22 11.94
CA THR A 19 -1.99 8.97 13.35
C THR A 19 -2.21 7.54 13.84
N THR A 20 -2.62 6.58 13.01
CA THR A 20 -2.93 5.21 13.47
C THR A 20 -1.73 4.28 13.60
N SER A 21 -0.49 4.76 13.69
CA SER A 21 0.70 3.90 13.76
C SER A 21 1.57 4.07 15.01
N LEU A 22 1.05 4.62 16.12
CA LEU A 22 1.86 4.90 17.31
C LEU A 22 1.60 4.00 18.53
N PHE A 23 0.85 2.92 18.40
CA PHE A 23 0.75 1.91 19.46
C PHE A 23 0.73 0.50 18.87
N SER A 24 1.88 -0.16 18.88
CA SER A 24 1.97 -1.61 18.89
C SER A 24 3.11 -1.99 19.84
N GLU A 25 2.81 -1.91 21.14
CA GLU A 25 3.68 -2.39 22.19
C GLU A 25 3.48 -3.90 22.37
N ASN A 26 4.58 -4.63 22.16
CA ASN A 26 4.97 -5.95 22.65
C ASN A 26 3.95 -7.09 22.66
N GLN A 27 4.22 -8.09 21.80
CA GLN A 27 4.03 -9.50 22.15
C GLN A 27 5.29 -10.30 21.85
N THR A 28 6.15 -10.39 22.86
CA THR A 28 7.07 -11.52 23.06
C THR A 28 6.23 -12.70 23.58
N SER A 29 5.80 -13.58 22.68
CA SER A 29 5.30 -14.91 23.06
C SER A 29 6.27 -15.96 22.53
N GLY A 30 6.80 -16.77 23.44
CA GLY A 30 7.98 -17.64 23.27
C GLY A 30 7.76 -18.93 22.48
N GLU A 31 6.89 -18.93 21.46
CA GLU A 31 6.84 -19.99 20.47
C GLU A 31 7.31 -19.47 19.12
N ILE A 32 8.39 -20.08 18.60
CA ILE A 32 8.87 -19.80 17.25
C ILE A 32 7.83 -20.36 16.28
N GLN A 33 6.94 -19.50 15.82
CA GLN A 33 5.99 -19.86 14.77
C GLN A 33 6.72 -19.91 13.44
N TYR A 34 6.95 -21.13 12.96
CA TYR A 34 7.34 -21.37 11.57
C TYR A 34 6.18 -21.02 10.66
N ARG A 35 6.45 -20.20 9.65
CA ARG A 35 5.45 -19.79 8.66
C ARG A 35 5.97 -20.11 7.28
N GLU A 36 5.12 -20.68 6.43
CA GLU A 36 5.44 -20.81 5.01
C GLU A 36 5.47 -19.43 4.35
N GLY A 37 6.48 -19.21 3.52
CA GLY A 37 6.58 -17.99 2.75
C GLY A 37 7.88 -17.93 1.95
N ILE A 38 8.22 -16.72 1.54
CA ILE A 38 9.32 -16.44 0.63
C ILE A 38 10.29 -15.49 1.30
N LEU A 39 11.51 -15.98 1.51
CA LEU A 39 12.62 -15.20 2.03
C LEU A 39 13.31 -14.47 0.86
N LEU A 40 13.30 -13.13 0.91
CA LEU A 40 13.95 -12.30 -0.10
C LEU A 40 15.36 -11.97 0.35
N LEU A 41 16.37 -12.47 -0.34
CA LEU A 41 17.78 -12.18 -0.03
C LEU A 41 18.23 -10.84 -0.63
N ASN A 42 19.21 -10.16 -0.06
CA ASN A 42 19.76 -8.92 -0.64
C ASN A 42 20.26 -9.16 -2.07
N ASN A 43 21.02 -10.25 -2.24
CA ASN A 43 21.56 -10.67 -3.52
C ASN A 43 21.10 -12.11 -3.80
N GLY A 44 20.51 -12.34 -4.98
CA GLY A 44 20.17 -13.68 -5.45
C GLY A 44 18.66 -13.99 -5.51
N PRO A 45 18.31 -15.28 -5.67
CA PRO A 45 16.94 -15.71 -5.85
C PRO A 45 16.10 -15.52 -4.59
N ALA A 46 14.79 -15.49 -4.76
CA ALA A 46 13.83 -15.59 -3.67
C ALA A 46 13.69 -17.06 -3.26
N LEU A 47 13.77 -17.35 -1.96
CA LEU A 47 13.73 -18.73 -1.45
C LEU A 47 12.36 -19.04 -0.85
N PHE A 48 11.67 -20.04 -1.37
CA PHE A 48 10.41 -20.54 -0.83
C PHE A 48 10.64 -21.65 0.21
N GLY A 49 10.02 -21.55 1.38
CA GLY A 49 10.08 -22.58 2.42
C GLY A 49 9.41 -22.15 3.73
N GLU A 50 9.54 -22.98 4.76
CA GLU A 50 9.11 -22.63 6.12
C GLU A 50 10.18 -21.77 6.81
N VAL A 51 9.82 -20.58 7.26
CA VAL A 51 10.74 -19.64 7.90
C VAL A 51 10.34 -19.41 9.35
N GLY A 52 11.29 -19.60 10.26
CA GLY A 52 11.22 -19.13 11.64
C GLY A 52 12.06 -17.86 11.81
N GLU A 53 11.50 -16.84 12.45
CA GLU A 53 12.21 -15.60 12.74
C GLU A 53 12.86 -15.64 14.14
N PHE A 54 14.14 -15.27 14.21
CA PHE A 54 14.90 -15.15 15.45
C PHE A 54 15.52 -13.75 15.55
N GLN A 55 15.97 -13.34 16.75
CA GLN A 55 16.49 -11.98 16.98
C GLN A 55 17.60 -11.58 15.99
N GLY A 56 18.53 -12.47 15.64
CA GLY A 56 19.65 -12.18 14.75
C GLY A 56 19.63 -12.87 13.39
N PHE A 57 18.70 -13.79 13.13
CA PHE A 57 18.69 -14.59 11.90
C PHE A 57 17.28 -15.10 11.57
N TYR A 58 17.10 -15.47 10.31
CA TYR A 58 15.98 -16.30 9.87
C TYR A 58 16.47 -17.75 9.74
N PHE A 59 15.65 -18.70 10.17
CA PHE A 59 15.88 -20.12 9.91
C PHE A 59 14.88 -20.60 8.87
N ILE A 60 15.35 -20.87 7.66
CA ILE A 60 14.53 -21.43 6.59
C ILE A 60 14.72 -22.93 6.55
N ARG A 61 13.62 -23.68 6.44
CA ARG A 61 13.64 -25.14 6.39
C ARG A 61 12.66 -25.70 5.36
N ASN A 62 12.95 -26.93 4.98
CA ASN A 62 12.07 -27.86 4.30
C ASN A 62 12.09 -29.17 5.11
N SER A 63 11.23 -30.12 4.79
CA SER A 63 11.14 -31.47 5.38
C SER A 63 12.48 -32.21 5.54
N LYS A 64 13.52 -31.87 4.75
CA LYS A 64 14.81 -32.57 4.73
C LYS A 64 16.00 -31.76 5.24
N ILE A 65 15.99 -30.44 5.06
CA ILE A 65 17.13 -29.59 5.37
C ILE A 65 16.68 -28.27 6.01
N GLY A 66 17.56 -27.67 6.82
CA GLY A 66 17.38 -26.34 7.39
C GLY A 66 18.65 -25.50 7.24
N LYS A 67 18.50 -24.20 7.02
CA LYS A 67 19.60 -23.24 6.90
C LYS A 67 19.33 -22.00 7.73
N LYS A 68 20.36 -21.59 8.46
CA LYS A 68 20.41 -20.27 9.10
C LYS A 68 20.84 -19.21 8.08
N VAL A 69 20.06 -18.14 7.98
CA VAL A 69 20.34 -16.97 7.13
C VAL A 69 20.35 -15.74 8.01
N SER A 70 21.44 -14.99 7.98
CA SER A 70 21.57 -13.80 8.83
C SER A 70 20.66 -12.66 8.34
N LYS A 71 20.10 -11.85 9.26
CA LYS A 71 19.14 -10.79 8.90
C LYS A 71 19.74 -9.72 7.99
N ASP A 72 21.05 -9.47 8.06
CA ASP A 72 21.77 -8.57 7.16
C ASP A 72 21.78 -9.06 5.70
N GLN A 73 21.53 -10.34 5.45
CA GLN A 73 21.47 -10.92 4.11
C GLN A 73 20.04 -10.96 3.55
N VAL A 74 19.04 -10.54 4.32
CA VAL A 74 17.62 -10.63 3.99
C VAL A 74 17.05 -9.22 3.80
N ILE A 75 16.35 -9.01 2.69
CA ILE A 75 15.58 -7.80 2.44
C ILE A 75 14.33 -7.79 3.30
N ASP A 76 13.53 -8.86 3.18
CA ASP A 76 12.25 -9.04 3.86
C ASP A 76 11.79 -10.51 3.77
N PHE A 77 10.82 -10.88 4.60
CA PHE A 77 10.13 -12.17 4.55
C PHE A 77 8.66 -11.93 4.18
N VAL A 78 8.22 -12.48 3.05
CA VAL A 78 6.90 -12.17 2.46
C VAL A 78 6.05 -13.42 2.27
N SER A 79 4.72 -13.25 2.23
CA SER A 79 3.82 -14.34 1.89
C SER A 79 3.90 -14.69 0.40
N GLU A 80 3.61 -15.95 0.06
CA GLU A 80 3.53 -16.40 -1.33
C GLU A 80 2.45 -15.63 -2.11
N GLU A 81 1.29 -15.40 -1.50
CA GLU A 81 0.20 -14.64 -2.12
C GLU A 81 0.67 -13.23 -2.53
N TYR A 82 1.38 -12.54 -1.65
CA TYR A 82 1.91 -11.21 -1.94
C TYR A 82 2.98 -11.26 -3.03
N TYR A 83 3.91 -12.22 -2.97
CA TYR A 83 4.94 -12.38 -3.98
C TYR A 83 4.34 -12.56 -5.38
N ASN A 84 3.39 -13.49 -5.54
CA ASN A 84 2.71 -13.74 -6.80
C ASN A 84 1.93 -12.50 -7.27
N LYS A 85 1.26 -11.81 -6.34
CA LYS A 85 0.50 -10.57 -6.60
C LYS A 85 1.36 -9.44 -7.16
N ILE A 86 2.63 -9.36 -6.79
CA ILE A 86 3.60 -8.39 -7.33
C ILE A 86 4.27 -8.92 -8.60
N LYS A 87 4.68 -10.19 -8.63
CA LYS A 87 5.36 -10.83 -9.76
C LYS A 87 4.54 -10.75 -11.05
N TYR A 88 3.23 -10.98 -10.97
CA TYR A 88 2.31 -10.99 -12.12
C TYR A 88 1.54 -9.67 -12.32
N SER A 89 1.94 -8.59 -11.64
CA SER A 89 1.34 -7.26 -11.77
C SER A 89 2.39 -6.24 -12.14
N SER A 90 1.98 -5.01 -12.41
CA SER A 90 2.88 -3.88 -12.65
C SER A 90 2.48 -2.65 -11.83
N ALA A 91 3.44 -1.75 -11.59
CA ALA A 91 3.19 -0.47 -10.93
C ALA A 91 2.17 0.38 -11.70
N LEU A 92 2.23 0.39 -13.04
CA LEU A 92 1.24 1.08 -13.87
C LEU A 92 -0.16 0.48 -13.73
N LYS A 93 -0.28 -0.85 -13.68
CA LYS A 93 -1.57 -1.52 -13.45
C LYS A 93 -2.12 -1.21 -12.06
N SER A 94 -1.26 -1.09 -11.05
CA SER A 94 -1.63 -0.63 -9.70
C SER A 94 -2.16 0.80 -9.71
N ALA A 95 -1.43 1.73 -10.33
CA ALA A 95 -1.85 3.12 -10.45
C ALA A 95 -3.19 3.27 -11.18
N PHE A 96 -3.35 2.56 -12.31
CA PHE A 96 -4.58 2.57 -13.08
C PHE A 96 -5.76 1.98 -12.28
N ARG A 97 -5.53 0.91 -11.52
CA ARG A 97 -6.55 0.35 -10.62
C ARG A 97 -6.99 1.36 -9.55
N SER A 98 -6.06 2.11 -8.96
CA SER A 98 -6.40 3.17 -8.01
C SER A 98 -7.29 4.23 -8.65
N LEU A 99 -7.03 4.60 -9.90
CA LEU A 99 -7.80 5.60 -10.61
C LEU A 99 -9.20 5.09 -10.99
N VAL A 100 -9.32 3.87 -11.53
CA VAL A 100 -10.59 3.32 -12.04
C VAL A 100 -11.49 2.79 -10.93
N PHE A 101 -10.94 2.06 -9.96
CA PHE A 101 -11.72 1.43 -8.89
C PHE A 101 -11.81 2.28 -7.62
N PHE A 102 -11.31 3.51 -7.68
CA PHE A 102 -11.29 4.46 -6.56
C PHE A 102 -10.64 3.94 -5.27
N ASN A 103 -9.91 2.82 -5.31
CA ASN A 103 -9.17 2.33 -4.16
C ASN A 103 -7.80 3.02 -4.08
N ALA A 104 -7.04 2.71 -3.04
CA ALA A 104 -5.65 3.12 -2.95
C ALA A 104 -4.73 2.09 -3.65
N SER A 105 -5.15 0.82 -3.80
CA SER A 105 -4.29 -0.33 -4.15
C SER A 105 -3.30 -0.64 -3.03
N ALA A 106 -3.80 -0.73 -1.80
CA ALA A 106 -2.99 -0.91 -0.59
C ALA A 106 -2.42 -2.32 -0.47
N ASP A 107 -3.10 -3.28 -1.09
CA ASP A 107 -2.70 -4.68 -1.23
C ASP A 107 -1.38 -4.90 -2.00
N LYS A 108 -0.85 -3.86 -2.65
CA LYS A 108 0.42 -3.89 -3.40
C LYS A 108 1.63 -3.41 -2.61
N GLN A 109 1.44 -3.11 -1.33
CA GLN A 109 2.51 -2.79 -0.39
C GLN A 109 2.56 -3.87 0.68
N TRP A 110 3.75 -4.40 0.94
CA TRP A 110 3.97 -5.36 2.01
C TRP A 110 3.90 -4.67 3.37
N ARG A 111 3.13 -5.23 4.31
CA ARG A 111 2.98 -4.69 5.68
C ARG A 111 3.18 -5.78 6.74
N GLY A 112 3.87 -6.85 6.38
CA GLY A 112 4.04 -8.02 7.24
C GLY A 112 2.89 -9.02 7.16
N PHE A 113 3.06 -10.13 7.85
CA PHE A 113 2.06 -11.18 7.97
C PHE A 113 0.86 -10.71 8.81
N PRO A 114 -0.34 -11.25 8.54
CA PRO A 114 -1.50 -10.97 9.39
C PRO A 114 -1.20 -11.40 10.83
N GLN A 115 -1.49 -10.51 11.77
CA GLN A 115 -1.50 -10.80 13.20
C GLN A 115 -2.94 -11.14 13.61
N ASP A 116 -3.08 -11.94 14.66
CA ASP A 116 -4.38 -12.30 15.20
C ASP A 116 -5.13 -11.01 15.57
N ASN A 117 -6.21 -10.74 14.84
CA ASN A 117 -7.09 -9.56 14.92
C ASN A 117 -6.65 -8.27 14.18
N SER A 118 -5.55 -8.26 13.42
CA SER A 118 -5.21 -7.11 12.56
C SER A 118 -4.81 -7.54 11.14
N PRO A 119 -5.70 -7.40 10.14
CA PRO A 119 -5.32 -7.65 8.75
C PRO A 119 -4.33 -6.58 8.28
N THR A 120 -3.16 -7.03 7.83
CA THR A 120 -2.08 -6.18 7.29
C THR A 120 -2.23 -5.91 5.79
N ASP A 121 -3.34 -6.31 5.17
CA ASP A 121 -3.58 -6.23 3.72
C ASP A 121 -3.95 -4.82 3.20
N GLY A 122 -4.10 -3.85 4.10
CA GLY A 122 -4.40 -2.47 3.75
C GLY A 122 -5.86 -2.20 3.35
N ARG A 123 -6.79 -3.15 3.57
CA ARG A 123 -8.21 -3.01 3.21
C ARG A 123 -8.88 -1.76 3.79
N LEU A 124 -8.52 -1.34 5.00
CA LEU A 124 -9.05 -0.11 5.60
C LEU A 124 -8.69 1.13 4.79
N GLU A 125 -7.44 1.22 4.32
CA GLU A 125 -7.00 2.35 3.50
C GLU A 125 -7.73 2.40 2.16
N ASP A 126 -7.94 1.23 1.53
CA ASP A 126 -8.71 1.11 0.30
C ASP A 126 -10.17 1.53 0.49
N PHE A 127 -10.78 1.13 1.60
CA PHE A 127 -12.15 1.50 1.96
C PHE A 127 -12.31 3.02 2.14
N PHE A 128 -11.45 3.65 2.94
CA PHE A 128 -11.51 5.11 3.16
C PHE A 128 -11.23 5.88 1.87
N THR A 129 -10.23 5.46 1.09
CA THR A 129 -9.89 6.12 -0.17
C THR A 129 -11.04 6.11 -1.16
N LEU A 130 -11.77 4.98 -1.23
CA LEU A 130 -12.97 4.85 -2.06
C LEU A 130 -14.04 5.86 -1.67
N TRP A 131 -14.38 5.94 -0.39
CA TRP A 131 -15.42 6.87 0.08
C TRP A 131 -15.01 8.34 -0.07
N ILE A 132 -13.74 8.66 0.15
CA ILE A 132 -13.23 10.02 -0.06
C ILE A 132 -13.33 10.39 -1.55
N LYS A 133 -12.91 9.52 -2.48
CA LYS A 133 -13.01 9.77 -3.92
C LYS A 133 -14.45 9.96 -4.38
N ILE A 134 -15.37 9.09 -3.94
CA ILE A 134 -16.80 9.22 -4.25
C ILE A 134 -17.35 10.52 -3.69
N GLY A 135 -17.06 10.84 -2.42
CA GLY A 135 -17.52 12.07 -1.78
C GLY A 135 -17.01 13.33 -2.49
N LEU A 136 -15.73 13.37 -2.86
CA LEU A 136 -15.13 14.47 -3.61
C LEU A 136 -15.74 14.62 -5.01
N LEU A 137 -16.00 13.52 -5.71
CA LEU A 137 -16.62 13.53 -7.02
C LEU A 137 -18.06 14.08 -6.94
N LEU A 138 -18.85 13.61 -5.98
CA LEU A 138 -20.22 14.09 -5.76
C LEU A 138 -20.26 15.57 -5.36
N LEU A 139 -19.37 16.02 -4.47
CA LEU A 139 -19.27 17.42 -4.07
C LEU A 139 -18.87 18.31 -5.26
N THR A 140 -17.95 17.84 -6.10
CA THR A 140 -17.52 18.56 -7.31
C THR A 140 -18.63 18.64 -8.34
N ALA A 141 -19.37 17.55 -8.56
CA ALA A 141 -20.53 17.54 -9.45
C ALA A 141 -21.64 18.48 -8.97
N ALA A 142 -21.93 18.48 -7.66
CA ALA A 142 -22.90 19.40 -7.06
C ALA A 142 -22.46 20.88 -7.19
N ALA A 143 -21.17 21.16 -7.01
CA ALA A 143 -20.63 22.50 -7.20
C ALA A 143 -20.65 22.93 -8.68
N TYR A 144 -20.43 22.00 -9.61
CA TYR A 144 -20.59 22.24 -11.03
C TYR A 144 -22.04 22.58 -11.37
N ALA A 145 -23.00 21.81 -10.87
CA ALA A 145 -24.43 22.05 -11.10
C ALA A 145 -24.87 23.43 -10.56
N ASP A 146 -24.46 23.83 -9.36
CA ASP A 146 -24.73 25.20 -8.85
C ASP A 146 -24.01 26.26 -9.69
N ALA A 147 -22.78 26.01 -10.17
CA ALA A 147 -22.11 26.97 -11.04
C ALA A 147 -22.84 27.15 -12.38
N ASP A 148 -23.37 26.06 -12.94
CA ASP A 148 -24.13 26.05 -14.19
C ASP A 148 -25.50 26.73 -14.04
N GLU A 149 -26.22 26.46 -12.95
CA GLU A 149 -27.49 27.14 -12.63
C GLU A 149 -27.29 28.67 -12.48
N ARG A 150 -26.20 29.07 -11.80
CA ARG A 150 -25.85 30.49 -11.66
C ARG A 150 -25.39 31.11 -12.97
N ASN A 151 -24.75 30.35 -13.84
CA ASN A 151 -24.39 30.79 -15.19
C ASN A 151 -25.63 31.05 -16.05
N HIS A 152 -26.60 30.13 -16.02
CA HIS A 152 -27.89 30.31 -16.68
C HIS A 152 -28.64 31.54 -16.14
N SER A 153 -28.64 31.74 -14.82
CA SER A 153 -29.23 32.91 -14.19
C SER A 153 -28.56 34.22 -14.61
N LEU A 154 -27.23 34.26 -14.68
CA LEU A 154 -26.47 35.41 -15.15
C LEU A 154 -26.72 35.71 -16.64
N LYS A 155 -26.79 34.67 -17.47
CA LYS A 155 -27.06 34.80 -18.92
C LYS A 155 -28.44 35.42 -19.19
N ASN A 156 -29.42 35.13 -18.33
CA ASN A 156 -30.78 35.64 -18.44
C ASN A 156 -30.97 37.01 -17.75
N ALA A 157 -29.94 37.54 -17.07
CA ALA A 157 -30.01 38.83 -16.39
C ALA A 157 -29.73 40.00 -17.36
N TYR A 158 -30.49 41.09 -17.23
CA TYR A 158 -30.29 42.31 -18.01
C TYR A 158 -28.89 42.91 -17.74
N SER A 159 -28.14 43.22 -18.78
CA SER A 159 -26.70 43.54 -18.69
C SER A 159 -26.36 44.82 -17.91
N GLY A 160 -27.35 45.59 -17.45
CA GLY A 160 -27.17 46.81 -16.66
C GLY A 160 -27.39 46.67 -15.15
N PHE A 161 -28.01 45.58 -14.66
CA PHE A 161 -28.35 45.39 -13.24
C PHE A 161 -27.97 44.00 -12.69
N ASN A 162 -26.99 43.33 -13.31
CA ASN A 162 -26.62 41.95 -13.00
C ASN A 162 -25.51 41.80 -11.94
N GLY A 163 -25.22 42.85 -11.17
CA GLY A 163 -24.10 42.83 -10.20
C GLY A 163 -24.24 41.72 -9.16
N LYS A 164 -25.46 41.45 -8.69
CA LYS A 164 -25.75 40.38 -7.71
C LYS A 164 -25.56 39.00 -8.32
N GLU A 165 -26.08 38.79 -9.53
CA GLU A 165 -26.02 37.55 -10.30
C GLU A 165 -24.58 37.23 -10.70
N LYS A 166 -23.80 38.26 -11.07
CA LYS A 166 -22.37 38.16 -11.38
C LYS A 166 -21.57 37.73 -10.17
N HIS A 167 -21.79 38.34 -9.00
CA HIS A 167 -21.13 37.93 -7.76
C HIS A 167 -21.53 36.52 -7.33
N ALA A 168 -22.80 36.15 -7.48
CA ALA A 168 -23.29 34.80 -7.17
C ALA A 168 -22.64 33.74 -8.07
N PHE A 169 -22.55 34.00 -9.38
CA PHE A 169 -21.85 33.13 -10.32
C PHE A 169 -20.36 33.03 -10.00
N GLN A 170 -19.66 34.16 -9.78
CA GLN A 170 -18.23 34.15 -9.45
C GLN A 170 -17.95 33.30 -8.20
N ASN A 171 -18.73 33.47 -7.13
CA ASN A 171 -18.56 32.68 -5.92
C ASN A 171 -18.81 31.18 -6.15
N SER A 172 -19.85 30.83 -6.92
CA SER A 172 -20.16 29.43 -7.25
C SER A 172 -19.08 28.80 -8.14
N TYR A 173 -18.61 29.53 -9.15
CA TYR A 173 -17.56 29.11 -10.07
C TYR A 173 -16.21 28.94 -9.36
N THR A 174 -15.81 29.88 -8.49
CA THR A 174 -14.62 29.72 -7.65
C THR A 174 -14.74 28.49 -6.74
N ARG A 175 -15.91 28.23 -6.17
CA ARG A 175 -16.14 27.02 -5.35
C ARG A 175 -15.98 25.74 -6.17
N TYR A 176 -16.54 25.70 -7.38
CA TYR A 176 -16.35 24.59 -8.32
C TYR A 176 -14.87 24.39 -8.66
N GLN A 177 -14.13 25.44 -8.97
CA GLN A 177 -12.69 25.36 -9.27
C GLN A 177 -11.87 24.82 -8.10
N ILE A 178 -12.15 25.30 -6.87
CA ILE A 178 -11.47 24.81 -5.66
C ILE A 178 -11.76 23.33 -5.44
N LEU A 179 -13.03 22.91 -5.52
CA LEU A 179 -13.41 21.50 -5.32
C LEU A 179 -12.88 20.59 -6.44
N GLY A 180 -12.91 21.05 -7.68
CA GLY A 180 -12.31 20.36 -8.82
C GLY A 180 -10.81 20.18 -8.63
N GLY A 181 -10.10 21.23 -8.20
CA GLY A 181 -8.67 21.17 -7.89
C GLY A 181 -8.34 20.19 -6.76
N ILE A 182 -9.11 20.21 -5.66
CA ILE A 182 -8.95 19.25 -4.54
C ILE A 182 -9.20 17.81 -5.03
N THR A 183 -10.25 17.60 -5.82
CA THR A 183 -10.60 16.27 -6.35
C THR A 183 -9.50 15.72 -7.25
N ILE A 184 -9.08 16.50 -8.25
CA ILE A 184 -7.98 16.11 -9.16
C ILE A 184 -6.70 15.86 -8.36
N GLY A 185 -6.37 16.74 -7.40
CA GLY A 185 -5.22 16.59 -6.52
C GLY A 185 -5.24 15.29 -5.73
N PHE A 186 -6.36 14.94 -5.10
CA PHE A 186 -6.50 13.71 -4.31
C PHE A 186 -6.43 12.45 -5.19
N PHE A 187 -7.08 12.46 -6.35
CA PHE A 187 -7.00 11.36 -7.32
C PHE A 187 -5.57 11.16 -7.81
N THR A 188 -4.88 12.25 -8.13
CA THR A 188 -3.48 12.23 -8.60
C THR A 188 -2.56 11.72 -7.49
N PHE A 189 -2.70 12.23 -6.27
CA PHE A 189 -1.92 11.80 -5.11
C PHE A 189 -2.07 10.30 -4.84
N THR A 190 -3.30 9.79 -4.79
CA THR A 190 -3.56 8.36 -4.53
C THR A 190 -3.03 7.47 -5.65
N THR A 191 -3.13 7.91 -6.91
CA THR A 191 -2.58 7.21 -8.08
C THR A 191 -1.05 7.14 -8.02
N ILE A 192 -0.39 8.26 -7.71
CA ILE A 192 1.08 8.31 -7.54
C ILE A 192 1.50 7.42 -6.37
N LYS A 193 0.79 7.50 -5.23
CA LYS A 193 1.07 6.65 -4.06
C LYS A 193 0.98 5.16 -4.42
N ALA A 194 -0.05 4.76 -5.17
CA ALA A 194 -0.25 3.39 -5.63
C ALA A 194 0.87 2.90 -6.56
N TYR A 195 1.39 3.79 -7.40
CA TYR A 195 2.54 3.51 -8.26
C TYR A 195 3.83 3.35 -7.42
N VAL A 196 4.11 4.30 -6.54
CA VAL A 196 5.37 4.37 -5.78
C VAL A 196 5.52 3.23 -4.79
N ARG A 197 4.42 2.77 -4.16
CA ARG A 197 4.47 1.71 -3.15
C ARG A 197 4.48 0.30 -3.70
N PHE A 198 4.23 0.14 -5.00
CA PHE A 198 4.10 -1.16 -5.63
C PHE A 198 5.37 -1.99 -5.40
N GLY A 199 5.22 -3.18 -4.81
CA GLY A 199 6.34 -4.09 -4.58
C GLY A 199 7.31 -3.63 -3.48
N LYS A 200 6.91 -2.69 -2.63
CA LYS A 200 7.70 -2.19 -1.51
C LYS A 200 7.12 -2.62 -0.17
N ASN A 201 7.92 -2.56 0.88
CA ASN A 201 7.43 -2.74 2.24
C ASN A 201 6.84 -1.46 2.85
N ASP A 202 6.43 -1.55 4.11
CA ASP A 202 5.90 -0.48 4.95
C ASP A 202 6.87 0.70 5.11
N HIS A 203 8.18 0.42 5.07
CA HIS A 203 9.27 1.40 5.06
C HIS A 203 9.65 1.92 3.67
N TYR A 204 8.86 1.61 2.62
CA TYR A 204 9.14 1.95 1.22
C TYR A 204 10.48 1.41 0.69
N LYS A 205 11.02 0.37 1.29
CA LYS A 205 12.16 -0.38 0.73
C LYS A 205 11.64 -1.26 -0.41
N ASP A 206 12.32 -1.19 -1.56
CA ASP A 206 11.97 -2.01 -2.73
C ASP A 206 12.38 -3.47 -2.50
N LEU A 207 11.42 -4.38 -2.70
CA LEU A 207 11.61 -5.81 -2.55
C LEU A 207 12.13 -6.47 -3.84
N GLN A 208 12.11 -5.75 -4.97
CA GLN A 208 12.64 -6.17 -6.27
C GLN A 208 12.06 -7.51 -6.77
N ILE A 209 10.81 -7.83 -6.39
CA ILE A 209 10.17 -9.14 -6.65
C ILE A 209 10.07 -9.45 -8.15
N GLN A 210 9.80 -8.46 -8.99
CA GLN A 210 9.61 -8.68 -10.43
C GLN A 210 10.85 -9.26 -11.13
N GLY A 211 12.05 -8.86 -10.73
CA GLY A 211 13.31 -9.33 -11.31
C GLY A 211 13.86 -10.63 -10.70
N ARG A 212 13.22 -11.17 -9.66
CA ARG A 212 13.74 -12.34 -8.93
C ARG A 212 13.17 -13.64 -9.46
N GLU A 213 14.01 -14.66 -9.56
CA GLU A 213 13.56 -16.05 -9.70
C GLU A 213 13.12 -16.58 -8.34
N LEU A 214 12.00 -17.31 -8.31
CA LEU A 214 11.57 -18.05 -7.14
C LEU A 214 12.19 -19.44 -7.20
N ARG A 215 12.87 -19.85 -6.14
CA ARG A 215 13.45 -21.20 -6.03
C ARG A 215 12.96 -21.87 -4.74
N PRO A 216 12.54 -23.14 -4.78
CA PRO A 216 12.23 -23.88 -3.56
C PRO A 216 13.52 -24.13 -2.78
N PHE A 217 13.43 -23.99 -1.47
CA PHE A 217 14.55 -24.24 -0.57
C PHE A 217 14.88 -25.74 -0.55
N GLY A 218 16.08 -26.08 -1.03
CA GLY A 218 16.63 -27.45 -1.07
C GLY A 218 16.94 -28.02 -2.45
N GLU A 219 16.56 -27.35 -3.54
CA GLU A 219 16.88 -27.83 -4.90
C GLU A 219 18.28 -27.44 -5.40
N THR A 220 19.05 -26.66 -4.62
CA THR A 220 20.47 -26.37 -4.92
C THR A 220 21.35 -26.65 -3.70
N LEU A 221 22.07 -27.78 -3.75
CA LEU A 221 23.41 -27.87 -3.18
C LEU A 221 24.29 -26.92 -3.99
N ASP A 222 24.56 -25.72 -3.50
CA ASP A 222 25.52 -24.83 -4.14
C ASP A 222 26.93 -25.34 -3.82
N PRO A 223 27.70 -25.89 -4.79
CA PRO A 223 29.03 -26.42 -4.53
C PRO A 223 30.06 -25.31 -4.24
N ARG A 224 29.69 -24.03 -4.34
CA ARG A 224 30.59 -22.89 -4.11
C ARG A 224 30.61 -22.37 -2.67
N THR A 225 29.89 -22.97 -1.73
CA THR A 225 29.88 -22.52 -0.33
C THR A 225 31.18 -22.77 0.45
N SER A 226 32.24 -23.29 -0.17
CA SER A 226 33.51 -23.58 0.50
C SER A 226 34.58 -22.47 0.41
N VAL A 227 34.40 -21.41 -0.38
CA VAL A 227 35.57 -20.54 -0.71
C VAL A 227 35.64 -19.24 0.09
N TRP A 228 34.55 -18.69 0.64
CA TRP A 228 34.61 -17.40 1.36
C TRP A 228 33.80 -17.40 2.67
N GLY A 229 34.46 -17.79 3.76
CA GLY A 229 34.46 -17.08 5.06
C GLY A 229 33.17 -16.84 5.84
N THR A 230 31.99 -17.35 5.45
CA THR A 230 30.78 -17.32 6.28
C THR A 230 30.34 -18.75 6.57
N SER A 231 30.27 -19.11 7.85
CA SER A 231 29.85 -20.43 8.32
C SER A 231 28.37 -20.68 8.01
N ASN A 232 28.10 -21.19 6.80
CA ASN A 232 26.80 -21.70 6.38
C ASN A 232 26.53 -23.01 7.14
N ILE A 233 25.94 -22.93 8.32
CA ILE A 233 25.48 -24.12 9.05
C ILE A 233 24.17 -24.61 8.40
N GLN A 234 24.27 -25.72 7.66
CA GLN A 234 23.13 -26.47 7.14
C GLN A 234 22.89 -27.68 8.03
N PHE A 235 21.64 -27.91 8.42
CA PHE A 235 21.24 -29.08 9.19
C PHE A 235 20.45 -30.02 8.27
N ALA A 236 20.79 -31.32 8.29
CA ALA A 236 19.97 -32.36 7.70
C ALA A 236 19.12 -33.00 8.79
N PHE A 237 17.83 -33.24 8.53
CA PHE A 237 16.96 -33.95 9.46
C PHE A 237 17.08 -35.45 9.18
N THR A 238 17.62 -36.21 10.13
CA THR A 238 17.57 -37.68 10.12
C THR A 238 16.25 -38.14 10.76
N LEU A 239 15.29 -38.58 9.94
CA LEU A 239 14.09 -39.27 10.42
C LEU A 239 14.48 -40.72 10.75
N TYR A 240 14.54 -41.06 12.04
CA TYR A 240 14.48 -42.45 12.48
C TYR A 240 13.01 -42.87 12.42
N PHE A 241 12.72 -43.85 11.56
CA PHE A 241 11.43 -44.55 11.49
C PHE A 241 11.24 -45.45 12.70
#